data_AF-A0A2G9UEQ1-F1
#
_entry.id   AF-A0A2G9UEQ1-F1
#
_cell.length_a   1.000
_cell.length_b   1.000
_cell.length_c   1.000
_cell.angle_alpha   90.00
_cell.angle_beta   90.00
_cell.angle_gamma   90.00
#
_symmetry.space_group_name_H-M   'P 1'
#
loop_
_entity.id
_entity.type
_entity.pdbx_description
1 polymer ?
#
loop_
_entity_poly.entity_id
_entity_poly.type
_entity_poly.pdbx_seq_one_letter_code
_entity_poly.pdbx_strand_id
1 'polypeptide(L)'
;MDLINMKKYKQPIEDYYRYEQGVNHIIWTDCKRRLSRALSNVQKTILDVLVREPRFNRTVKTEFQIMVVGIPNVGKSSLINTWRSHNMGTKQSAVTEGARPGVTVRVQNRVRVLDKPPVYVLDTPGVLSPSTRNVMKLALCDLILESATNPHYVADYLLYWLNRICGRVVLLDSHTKNVGTLIVR
;
A
#
# COMPACT_ATOMS: atom_id res chain seq x y z
N MET A 1 1.95 0.85 10.04
CA MET A 1 2.00 0.37 11.46
C MET A 1 1.31 1.35 12.40
N ASP A 2 1.40 2.65 12.08
CA ASP A 2 0.73 3.80 12.67
C ASP A 2 -0.81 3.75 12.68
N LEU A 3 -1.45 3.16 11.65
CA LEU A 3 -2.91 3.11 11.50
C LEU A 3 -3.55 1.73 11.77
N ILE A 4 -2.75 0.72 12.13
CA ILE A 4 -3.23 -0.64 12.39
C ILE A 4 -2.87 -1.05 13.82
N ASN A 5 -3.80 -1.71 14.51
CA ASN A 5 -3.51 -2.29 15.82
C ASN A 5 -2.60 -3.53 15.67
N MET A 6 -1.29 -3.30 15.74
CA MET A 6 -0.27 -4.34 15.58
C MET A 6 -0.35 -5.43 16.65
N LYS A 7 -0.75 -5.09 17.88
CA LYS A 7 -0.92 -6.10 18.94
C LYS A 7 -2.00 -7.12 18.59
N LYS A 8 -3.05 -6.67 17.90
CA LYS A 8 -4.19 -7.51 17.52
C LYS A 8 -4.00 -8.23 16.19
N TYR A 9 -3.46 -7.54 15.18
CA TYR A 9 -3.53 -8.02 13.79
C TYR A 9 -2.21 -8.52 13.22
N LYS A 10 -1.06 -8.28 13.86
CA LYS A 10 0.23 -8.66 13.30
C LYS A 10 0.35 -10.17 13.09
N GLN A 11 0.16 -10.95 14.16
CA GLN A 11 0.35 -12.40 14.11
C GLN A 11 -0.64 -13.08 13.14
N PRO A 12 -1.97 -12.81 13.20
CA PRO A 12 -2.91 -13.44 12.27
C PRO A 12 -2.61 -13.14 10.80
N ILE A 13 -2.17 -11.91 10.47
CA ILE A 13 -1.81 -11.54 9.10
C ILE A 13 -0.54 -12.29 8.66
N GLU A 14 0.47 -12.35 9.52
CA GLU A 14 1.69 -13.08 9.21
C GLU A 14 1.43 -14.58 9.01
N ASP A 15 0.59 -15.18 9.85
CA ASP A 15 0.23 -16.60 9.77
C ASP A 15 -0.53 -16.89 8.47
N TYR A 16 -1.50 -16.05 8.10
CA TYR A 16 -2.21 -16.17 6.81
C TYR A 16 -1.22 -16.17 5.63
N TYR A 17 -0.32 -15.19 5.58
CA TYR A 17 0.63 -15.08 4.46
C TYR A 17 1.67 -16.21 4.46
N ARG A 18 2.18 -16.63 5.63
CA ARG A 18 3.18 -17.71 5.70
C ARG A 18 2.57 -19.07 5.38
N TYR A 19 1.48 -19.43 6.06
CA TYR A 19 0.96 -20.79 6.04
C TYR A 19 -0.08 -21.03 4.96
N GLU A 20 -0.90 -20.03 4.62
CA GLU A 20 -1.92 -20.20 3.58
C GLU A 20 -1.45 -19.74 2.19
N GLN A 21 -0.58 -18.72 2.12
CA GLN A 21 -0.11 -18.14 0.85
C GLN A 21 1.34 -18.49 0.50
N GLY A 22 2.08 -19.17 1.39
CA GLY A 22 3.47 -19.57 1.15
C GLY A 22 4.47 -18.41 1.05
N VAL A 23 4.16 -17.25 1.65
CA VAL A 23 5.02 -16.07 1.63
C VAL A 23 6.07 -16.17 2.74
N ASN A 24 7.33 -16.32 2.34
CA ASN A 24 8.44 -16.50 3.28
C ASN A 24 8.98 -15.19 3.87
N HIS A 25 8.87 -14.09 3.13
CA HIS A 25 9.45 -12.79 3.51
C HIS A 25 8.36 -11.74 3.70
N ILE A 26 8.04 -11.43 4.96
CA ILE A 26 7.04 -10.42 5.34
C ILE A 26 7.75 -9.26 6.02
N ILE A 27 7.59 -8.05 5.48
CA ILE A 27 8.20 -6.83 6.01
C ILE A 27 7.12 -5.80 6.29
N TRP A 28 7.06 -5.33 7.53
CA TRP A 28 6.21 -4.21 7.93
C TRP A 28 6.95 -2.90 7.72
N THR A 29 6.35 -1.96 6.98
CA THR A 29 6.96 -0.66 6.67
C THR A 29 5.96 0.49 6.82
N ASP A 30 6.50 1.70 6.92
CA ASP A 30 5.78 2.97 6.81
C ASP A 30 6.50 3.82 5.75
N CYS A 31 5.92 3.85 4.55
CA CYS A 31 6.50 4.56 3.41
C CYS A 31 6.32 6.08 3.47
N LYS A 32 5.46 6.61 4.35
CA LYS A 32 5.25 8.06 4.50
C LYS A 32 6.34 8.69 5.35
N ARG A 33 6.81 8.00 6.38
CA ARG A 33 7.84 8.52 7.31
C ARG A 33 9.28 8.45 6.78
N ARG A 34 9.50 7.94 5.55
CA ARG A 34 10.83 7.82 4.90
C ARG A 34 11.93 7.35 5.87
N LEU A 35 11.64 6.33 6.67
CA LEU A 35 12.58 5.83 7.67
C LEU A 35 13.69 5.02 6.99
N SER A 36 14.90 5.59 6.94
CA SER A 36 16.09 5.01 6.29
C SER A 36 16.39 3.56 6.73
N ARG A 37 16.21 3.26 8.02
CA ARG A 37 16.40 1.91 8.59
C ARG A 37 15.41 0.87 8.02
N ALA A 38 14.14 1.23 7.87
CA ALA A 38 13.13 0.31 7.32
C ALA A 38 13.39 0.01 5.84
N LEU A 39 13.76 1.03 5.07
CA LEU A 39 14.13 0.89 3.66
C LEU A 39 15.40 0.05 3.48
N SER A 40 16.38 0.23 4.38
CA SER A 40 17.59 -0.59 4.38
C SER A 40 17.29 -2.07 4.62
N ASN A 41 16.34 -2.38 5.52
CA ASN A 41 15.90 -3.76 5.76
C ASN A 41 15.15 -4.34 4.55
N VAL A 42 14.27 -3.56 3.92
CA VAL A 42 13.59 -3.95 2.67
C VAL A 42 14.62 -4.26 1.59
N GLN A 43 15.59 -3.38 1.37
CA GLN A 43 16.64 -3.58 0.38
C GLN A 43 17.49 -4.82 0.66
N LYS A 44 17.95 -5.02 1.90
CA LYS A 44 18.72 -6.21 2.28
C LYS A 44 17.95 -7.48 1.99
N THR A 45 16.68 -7.54 2.41
CA THR A 45 15.83 -8.71 2.18
C THR A 45 15.62 -8.97 0.69
N ILE A 46 15.33 -7.91 -0.09
CA ILE A 46 15.19 -8.02 -1.54
C ILE A 46 16.49 -8.56 -2.16
N LEU A 47 17.64 -7.96 -1.85
CA LEU A 47 18.93 -8.39 -2.41
C LEU A 47 19.26 -9.84 -2.04
N ASP A 48 18.99 -10.26 -0.80
CA ASP A 48 19.20 -11.63 -0.36
C ASP A 48 18.35 -12.62 -1.16
N VAL A 49 17.04 -12.34 -1.34
CA VAL A 49 16.18 -13.15 -2.21
C VAL A 49 16.70 -13.13 -3.63
N LEU A 50 17.07 -11.94 -4.12
CA LEU A 50 17.45 -11.81 -5.51
C LEU A 50 18.71 -12.64 -5.85
N VAL A 51 19.70 -12.64 -4.96
CA VAL A 51 20.98 -13.33 -5.13
C VAL A 51 20.88 -14.83 -4.89
N ARG A 52 20.08 -15.25 -3.90
CA ARG A 52 19.96 -16.67 -3.50
C ARG A 52 19.05 -17.47 -4.42
N GLU A 53 17.99 -16.86 -4.94
CA GLU A 53 17.06 -17.59 -5.80
C GLU A 53 17.73 -17.97 -7.15
N PRO A 54 17.52 -19.22 -7.62
CA PRO A 54 17.99 -19.64 -8.93
C PRO A 54 17.24 -18.87 -10.01
N ARG A 55 17.96 -18.52 -11.08
CA ARG A 55 17.39 -17.76 -12.20
C ARG A 55 17.84 -18.36 -13.50
N PHE A 56 16.93 -18.32 -14.47
CA PHE A 56 17.27 -18.59 -15.85
C PHE A 56 18.30 -17.54 -16.33
N ASN A 57 19.40 -18.01 -16.92
CA ASN A 57 20.34 -17.21 -17.72
C ASN A 57 21.19 -16.13 -16.98
N ARG A 58 21.86 -16.50 -15.86
CA ARG A 58 22.79 -15.61 -15.12
C ARG A 58 23.96 -15.07 -15.95
N THR A 59 24.33 -15.73 -17.05
CA THR A 59 25.50 -15.39 -17.88
C THR A 59 25.29 -14.21 -18.82
N VAL A 60 24.04 -13.87 -19.16
CA VAL A 60 23.75 -12.83 -20.19
C VAL A 60 23.10 -11.58 -19.60
N LYS A 61 22.28 -11.70 -18.55
CA LYS A 61 21.64 -10.56 -17.87
C LYS A 61 22.09 -10.46 -16.42
N THR A 62 22.94 -9.48 -16.15
CA THR A 62 23.43 -9.14 -14.80
C THR A 62 22.47 -8.24 -14.03
N GLU A 63 21.41 -7.75 -14.69
CA GLU A 63 20.39 -6.89 -14.10
C GLU A 63 19.24 -7.68 -13.47
N PHE A 64 18.73 -7.14 -12.38
CA PHE A 64 17.56 -7.63 -11.67
C PHE A 64 16.33 -6.83 -12.07
N GLN A 65 15.22 -7.51 -12.34
CA GLN A 65 13.91 -6.88 -12.52
C GLN A 65 12.96 -7.38 -11.43
N ILE A 66 12.26 -6.44 -10.81
CA ILE A 66 11.25 -6.69 -9.79
C ILE A 66 9.98 -5.99 -10.23
N MET A 67 8.83 -6.57 -9.92
CA MET A 67 7.53 -5.93 -10.12
C MET A 67 6.91 -5.62 -8.76
N VAL A 68 6.40 -4.40 -8.59
CA VAL A 68 5.63 -4.02 -7.40
C VAL A 68 4.15 -4.12 -7.75
N VAL A 69 3.43 -4.98 -7.04
CA VAL A 69 1.99 -5.25 -7.26
C VAL A 69 1.18 -4.98 -6.00
N GLY A 70 -0.10 -4.67 -6.18
CA GLY A 70 -1.04 -4.43 -5.09
C GLY A 70 -2.25 -3.61 -5.56
N ILE A 71 -3.25 -3.48 -4.70
CA ILE A 71 -4.46 -2.70 -4.99
C ILE A 71 -4.14 -1.19 -5.14
N PRO A 72 -5.06 -0.36 -5.67
CA PRO A 72 -4.84 1.08 -5.77
C PRO A 72 -4.52 1.73 -4.42
N ASN A 73 -3.81 2.86 -4.44
CA ASN A 73 -3.53 3.71 -3.27
C ASN A 73 -2.82 3.11 -2.04
N VAL A 74 -2.38 1.84 -2.08
CA VAL A 74 -1.58 1.23 -0.98
C VAL A 74 -0.15 1.78 -0.82
N GLY A 75 0.26 2.73 -1.66
CA GLY A 75 1.59 3.35 -1.59
C GLY A 75 2.68 2.65 -2.42
N LYS A 76 2.31 1.93 -3.49
CA LYS A 76 3.26 1.31 -4.45
C LYS A 76 4.26 2.33 -5.01
N SER A 77 3.76 3.39 -5.62
CA SER A 77 4.58 4.45 -6.23
C SER A 77 5.44 5.18 -5.18
N SER A 78 4.88 5.45 -4.00
CA SER A 78 5.63 6.05 -2.88
C SER A 78 6.76 5.14 -2.39
N LEU A 79 6.57 3.81 -2.36
CA LEU A 79 7.64 2.86 -2.06
C LEU A 79 8.75 2.93 -3.11
N ILE A 80 8.40 2.91 -4.40
CA ILE A 80 9.35 2.96 -5.52
C ILE A 80 10.17 4.25 -5.48
N ASN A 81 9.51 5.40 -5.37
CA ASN A 81 10.19 6.70 -5.34
C ASN A 81 11.07 6.86 -4.11
N THR A 82 10.60 6.39 -2.94
CA THR A 82 11.38 6.43 -1.71
C THR A 82 12.62 5.54 -1.79
N TRP A 83 12.48 4.34 -2.35
CA TRP A 83 13.59 3.41 -2.53
C TRP A 83 14.62 3.94 -3.53
N ARG A 84 14.15 4.49 -4.66
CA ARG A 84 15.00 5.17 -5.65
C ARG A 84 15.75 6.35 -5.03
N SER A 85 15.05 7.22 -4.31
CA SER A 85 15.65 8.42 -3.70
C SER A 85 16.71 8.04 -2.66
N HIS A 86 16.44 7.01 -1.84
CA HIS A 86 17.37 6.51 -0.84
C HIS A 86 18.69 5.99 -1.45
N ASN A 87 18.63 5.35 -2.62
CA ASN A 87 19.79 4.70 -3.21
C ASN A 87 20.53 5.52 -4.25
N MET A 88 19.80 6.33 -5.01
CA MET A 88 20.37 7.11 -6.11
C MET A 88 20.63 8.57 -5.73
N GLY A 89 20.24 9.01 -4.52
CA GLY A 89 20.37 10.41 -4.09
C GLY A 89 19.53 11.40 -4.92
N THR A 90 18.60 10.90 -5.75
CA THR A 90 17.77 11.74 -6.61
C THR A 90 16.53 12.22 -5.85
N LYS A 91 16.24 13.52 -5.95
CA LYS A 91 15.03 14.13 -5.38
C LYS A 91 13.83 14.11 -6.35
N GLN A 92 14.06 13.75 -7.62
CA GLN A 92 13.02 13.68 -8.63
C GLN A 92 12.27 12.34 -8.55
N SER A 93 10.94 12.39 -8.47
CA SER A 93 10.08 11.22 -8.53
C SER A 93 10.20 10.54 -9.90
N ALA A 94 10.39 9.22 -9.93
CA ALA A 94 10.39 8.44 -11.17
C ALA A 94 8.97 8.08 -11.60
N VAL A 95 8.09 7.89 -10.63
CA VAL A 95 6.70 7.47 -10.81
C VAL A 95 5.80 8.58 -10.28
N THR A 96 4.74 8.91 -11.01
CA THR A 96 3.74 9.88 -10.55
C THR A 96 3.04 9.34 -9.31
N GLU A 97 3.09 10.10 -8.21
CA GLU A 97 2.29 9.85 -7.02
C GLU A 97 1.02 10.70 -7.09
N GLY A 98 -0.12 10.11 -6.78
CA GLY A 98 -1.37 10.85 -6.63
C GLY A 98 -2.29 10.15 -5.65
N ALA A 99 -3.07 10.94 -4.92
CA ALA A 99 -4.04 10.43 -3.94
C ALA A 99 -5.25 9.77 -4.60
N ARG A 100 -5.52 10.03 -5.89
CA ARG A 100 -6.65 9.43 -6.59
C ARG A 100 -6.27 8.04 -7.13
N PRO A 101 -7.12 7.02 -6.94
CA PRO A 101 -6.94 5.74 -7.62
C PRO A 101 -6.87 5.93 -9.15
N GLY A 102 -6.10 5.08 -9.82
CA GLY A 102 -5.97 5.12 -11.29
C GLY A 102 -4.92 6.09 -11.85
N VAL A 103 -4.08 6.69 -11.00
CA VAL A 103 -2.96 7.56 -11.46
C VAL A 103 -1.96 6.79 -12.32
N THR A 104 -1.62 5.55 -11.96
CA THR A 104 -0.85 4.65 -12.83
C THR A 104 -1.82 3.97 -13.81
N VAL A 105 -1.97 4.53 -15.01
CA VAL A 105 -2.94 4.06 -16.02
C VAL A 105 -2.39 2.93 -16.89
N ARG A 106 -1.06 2.75 -16.93
CA ARG A 106 -0.36 1.70 -17.72
C ARG A 106 0.87 1.23 -16.94
N VAL A 107 1.33 0.01 -17.19
CA VAL A 107 2.67 -0.41 -16.73
C VAL A 107 3.68 0.52 -17.38
N GLN A 108 4.26 1.42 -16.58
CA GLN A 108 5.23 2.42 -17.06
C GLN A 108 6.65 1.86 -17.02
N ASN A 109 7.55 2.57 -17.72
CA ASN A 109 8.95 2.22 -17.97
C ASN A 109 9.69 1.69 -16.72
N ARG A 110 10.61 0.74 -16.95
CA ARG A 110 11.53 0.18 -15.96
C ARG A 110 12.25 1.30 -15.19
N VAL A 111 11.95 1.44 -13.90
CA VAL A 111 12.58 2.43 -13.01
C VAL A 111 13.83 1.82 -12.38
N ARG A 112 15.01 2.38 -12.65
CA ARG A 112 16.23 1.97 -11.95
C ARG A 112 16.19 2.44 -10.48
N VAL A 113 16.47 1.54 -9.55
CA VAL A 113 16.43 1.80 -8.09
C VAL A 113 17.72 1.47 -7.35
N LEU A 114 18.65 0.75 -7.99
CA LEU A 114 19.97 0.43 -7.44
C LEU A 114 20.97 0.25 -8.59
N ASP A 115 22.22 0.69 -8.38
CA ASP A 115 23.27 0.58 -9.39
C ASP A 115 24.11 -0.69 -9.30
N LYS A 116 24.37 -1.17 -8.07
CA LYS A 116 25.26 -2.30 -7.81
C LYS A 116 24.63 -3.25 -6.77
N PRO A 117 24.09 -4.40 -7.20
CA PRO A 117 23.86 -4.79 -8.60
C PRO A 117 22.77 -3.91 -9.26
N PRO A 118 22.69 -3.84 -10.60
CA PRO A 118 21.64 -3.09 -11.28
C PRO A 118 20.27 -3.70 -10.97
N VAL A 119 19.38 -2.93 -10.32
CA VAL A 119 18.00 -3.35 -10.02
C VAL A 119 17.02 -2.37 -10.64
N TYR A 120 16.04 -2.90 -11.35
CA TYR A 120 14.94 -2.17 -11.95
C TYR A 120 13.61 -2.62 -11.38
N VAL A 121 12.71 -1.66 -11.16
CA VAL A 121 11.34 -1.90 -10.72
C VAL A 121 10.37 -1.57 -11.86
N LEU A 122 9.46 -2.50 -12.12
CA LEU A 122 8.28 -2.29 -12.94
C LEU A 122 7.15 -1.79 -12.03
N ASP A 123 6.71 -0.56 -12.26
CA ASP A 123 5.51 -0.03 -11.61
C ASP A 123 4.26 -0.57 -12.32
N THR A 124 3.31 -1.05 -11.54
CA THR A 124 2.06 -1.60 -12.07
C THR A 124 0.86 -0.79 -11.60
N PRO A 125 -0.18 -0.64 -12.44
CA PRO A 125 -1.47 -0.15 -12.00
C PRO A 125 -1.97 -0.91 -10.78
N GLY A 126 -2.72 -0.21 -9.91
CA GLY A 126 -3.38 -0.90 -8.80
C GLY A 126 -4.39 -1.92 -9.31
N VAL A 127 -4.23 -3.19 -8.97
CA VAL A 127 -5.16 -4.25 -9.39
C VAL A 127 -6.08 -4.56 -8.23
N LEU A 128 -7.39 -4.34 -8.41
CA LEU A 128 -8.40 -4.70 -7.44
C LEU A 128 -9.37 -5.71 -8.08
N SER A 129 -9.60 -6.84 -7.41
CA SER A 129 -10.64 -7.79 -7.82
C SER A 129 -12.03 -7.16 -7.60
N PRO A 130 -12.98 -7.28 -8.54
CA PRO A 130 -14.29 -6.63 -8.48
C PRO A 130 -15.24 -7.20 -7.39
N SER A 131 -14.72 -7.93 -6.39
CA SER A 131 -15.56 -8.53 -5.36
C SER A 131 -16.25 -7.45 -4.52
N THR A 132 -17.59 -7.49 -4.48
CA THR A 132 -18.45 -6.49 -3.84
C THR A 132 -18.41 -6.54 -2.30
N ARG A 133 -17.91 -7.64 -1.71
CA ARG A 133 -18.03 -7.91 -0.27
C ARG A 133 -17.31 -6.91 0.65
N ASN A 134 -16.36 -6.12 0.14
CA ASN A 134 -15.57 -5.20 0.97
C ASN A 134 -15.53 -3.75 0.45
N VAL A 135 -16.42 -3.38 -0.47
CA VAL A 135 -16.42 -2.06 -1.12
C VAL A 135 -16.42 -0.91 -0.11
N MET A 136 -17.25 -0.96 0.94
CA MET A 136 -17.31 0.10 1.95
C MET A 136 -16.02 0.23 2.77
N LYS A 137 -15.37 -0.88 3.12
CA LYS A 137 -14.07 -0.86 3.82
C LYS A 137 -12.98 -0.28 2.93
N LEU A 138 -12.98 -0.65 1.65
CA LEU A 138 -12.04 -0.14 0.67
C LEU A 138 -12.24 1.35 0.41
N ALA A 139 -13.48 1.82 0.35
CA ALA A 139 -13.81 3.24 0.23
C ALA A 139 -13.34 4.04 1.44
N LEU A 140 -13.56 3.55 2.66
CA LEU A 140 -13.07 4.20 3.89
C LEU A 140 -11.55 4.36 3.93
N CYS A 141 -10.82 3.45 3.30
CA CYS A 141 -9.37 3.50 3.22
C CYS A 141 -8.86 4.23 1.96
N ASP A 142 -9.75 4.87 1.18
CA ASP A 142 -9.42 5.55 -0.07
C ASP A 142 -8.71 4.63 -1.09
N LEU A 143 -9.14 3.35 -1.17
CA LEU A 143 -8.55 2.33 -2.04
C LEU A 143 -9.32 2.13 -3.35
N ILE A 144 -10.48 2.78 -3.50
CA ILE A 144 -11.32 2.76 -4.70
C ILE A 144 -11.76 4.17 -5.06
N LEU A 145 -12.11 4.39 -6.32
CA LEU A 145 -12.54 5.69 -6.82
C LEU A 145 -13.79 6.16 -6.06
N GLU A 146 -13.85 7.44 -5.72
CA GLU A 146 -15.02 8.05 -5.08
C GLU A 146 -16.28 7.89 -5.95
N SER A 147 -16.15 7.89 -7.28
CA SER A 147 -17.26 7.61 -8.20
C SER A 147 -17.82 6.19 -8.13
N ALA A 148 -17.08 5.25 -7.51
CA ALA A 148 -17.53 3.88 -7.34
C ALA A 148 -18.45 3.71 -6.11
N THR A 149 -18.56 4.73 -5.25
CA THR A 149 -19.40 4.71 -4.05
C THR A 149 -20.13 6.04 -3.86
N ASN A 150 -21.07 6.09 -2.91
CA ASN A 150 -21.66 7.35 -2.49
C ASN A 150 -21.03 7.76 -1.15
N PRO A 151 -20.42 8.97 -1.05
CA PRO A 151 -19.82 9.45 0.20
C PRO A 151 -20.77 9.38 1.41
N HIS A 152 -22.08 9.55 1.21
CA HIS A 152 -23.07 9.41 2.28
C HIS A 152 -23.10 7.99 2.86
N TYR A 153 -23.06 6.95 2.02
CA TYR A 153 -23.04 5.56 2.50
C TYR A 153 -21.72 5.20 3.17
N VAL A 154 -20.61 5.79 2.70
CA VAL A 154 -19.30 5.61 3.31
C VAL A 154 -19.27 6.23 4.71
N ALA A 155 -19.81 7.45 4.86
CA ALA A 155 -19.93 8.13 6.15
C ALA A 155 -20.84 7.38 7.13
N ASP A 156 -22.00 6.90 6.68
CA ASP A 156 -22.92 6.12 7.51
C ASP A 156 -22.29 4.78 7.97
N TYR A 157 -21.59 4.10 7.06
CA TYR A 157 -20.83 2.89 7.39
C TYR A 157 -19.72 3.15 8.42
N LEU A 158 -19.01 4.27 8.33
CA LEU A 158 -18.02 4.68 9.34
C LEU A 158 -18.69 4.90 10.70
N LEU A 159 -19.81 5.63 10.71
CA LEU A 159 -20.56 5.95 11.91
C LEU A 159 -21.02 4.68 12.65
N TYR A 160 -21.58 3.72 11.92
CA TYR A 160 -21.96 2.42 12.45
C TYR A 160 -20.80 1.73 13.20
N TRP A 161 -19.61 1.69 12.61
CA TRP A 161 -18.45 1.04 13.23
C TRP A 161 -17.92 1.82 14.43
N LEU A 162 -17.91 3.16 14.38
CA LEU A 162 -17.49 3.98 15.53
C LEU A 162 -18.42 3.76 16.73
N ASN A 163 -19.73 3.76 16.51
CA ASN A 163 -20.72 3.51 17.56
C ASN A 163 -20.56 2.12 18.18
N ARG A 164 -20.25 1.12 17.36
CA ARG A 164 -20.03 -0.26 17.81
C ARG A 164 -18.75 -0.43 18.62
N ILE A 165 -17.70 0.34 18.33
CA ILE A 165 -16.39 0.21 18.99
C ILE A 165 -16.30 1.07 20.25
N CYS A 166 -16.81 2.30 20.22
CA CYS A 166 -16.61 3.27 21.29
C CYS A 166 -17.63 3.15 22.44
N GLY A 167 -18.73 2.40 22.28
CA GLY A 167 -19.80 2.33 23.27
C GLY A 167 -20.51 3.68 23.53
N ARG A 168 -20.20 4.71 22.73
CA ARG A 168 -20.83 6.03 22.73
C ARG A 168 -21.61 6.19 21.43
N VAL A 169 -22.81 6.75 21.52
CA VAL A 169 -23.68 6.99 20.38
C VAL A 169 -23.29 8.31 19.73
N VAL A 170 -22.69 8.24 18.55
CA VAL A 170 -22.51 9.36 17.63
C VAL A 170 -23.76 9.41 16.73
N LEU A 171 -24.46 10.55 16.76
CA LEU A 171 -25.67 10.79 15.95
C LEU A 171 -25.35 11.77 14.82
N LEU A 172 -26.04 11.59 13.68
CA LEU A 172 -26.14 12.60 12.62
C LEU A 172 -27.39 13.43 12.90
N ASP A 173 -27.26 14.76 12.96
CA ASP A 173 -28.40 15.65 13.12
C ASP A 173 -29.19 15.75 11.79
N SER A 174 -30.46 15.37 11.85
CA SER A 174 -31.38 15.24 10.70
C SER A 174 -31.62 16.53 9.91
N HIS A 175 -31.28 17.70 10.47
CA HIS A 175 -31.57 18.99 9.84
C HIS A 175 -30.46 19.55 8.97
N THR A 176 -29.24 19.03 9.06
CA THR A 176 -28.16 19.46 8.16
C THR A 176 -27.76 18.28 7.31
N LYS A 177 -27.97 18.38 5.99
CA LYS A 177 -27.34 17.50 5.00
C LYS A 177 -25.81 17.67 4.96
N ASN A 178 -25.19 18.09 6.06
CA ASN A 178 -23.77 18.28 6.28
C ASN A 178 -23.33 17.31 7.37
N VAL A 179 -22.17 16.69 7.17
CA VAL A 179 -21.45 15.85 8.15
C VAL A 179 -20.86 16.73 9.29
N GLY A 180 -21.49 17.87 9.59
CA GLY A 180 -20.87 19.04 10.22
C GLY A 180 -20.84 19.04 11.74
N THR A 181 -21.48 18.09 12.42
CA THR A 181 -21.45 18.08 13.89
C THR A 181 -21.38 16.67 14.43
N LEU A 182 -20.14 16.20 14.59
CA LEU A 182 -19.80 15.04 15.40
C LEU A 182 -19.96 15.44 16.87
N ILE A 183 -21.15 15.29 17.45
CA ILE A 183 -21.34 15.56 18.89
C ILE A 183 -20.74 14.38 19.66
N VAL A 184 -19.50 14.56 20.12
CA VAL A 184 -18.86 13.68 21.10
C VAL A 184 -19.32 14.13 22.48
N ARG A 185 -20.28 13.42 23.08
CA ARG A 185 -20.49 13.46 24.55
C ARG A 185 -19.53 12.47 25.21
#